data_AF-A0A3D9SZN0-F1
#
_entry.id   AF-A0A3D9SZN0-F1
#
_cell.length_a   1.000
_cell.length_b   1.000
_cell.length_c   1.000
_cell.angle_alpha   90.00
_cell.angle_beta   90.00
_cell.angle_gamma   90.00
#
_symmetry.space_group_name_H-M   'P 1'
#
loop_
_entity.id
_entity.type
_entity.pdbx_description
1 polymer ?
#
loop_
_entity_poly.entity_id
_entity_poly.type
_entity_poly.pdbx_seq_one_letter_code
_entity_poly.pdbx_strand_id
1 'polypeptide(L)' 'MYVIRLPDGTLRVPQSATTDDGRILGQGYVEIGPGDPDYDRLLGESLTEEELAEKRRLWRDGDEALLREFEEWKATQPED' A
#
# COMPACT_ATOMS: atom_id res chain seq x y z
N MET A 1 -2.10 2.05 0.53
CA MET A 1 -1.27 1.61 1.69
C MET A 1 -2.05 0.54 2.45
N TYR A 2 -1.40 -0.32 3.23
CA TYR A 2 -2.04 -1.45 3.93
C TYR A 2 -1.86 -1.32 5.45
N VAL A 3 -2.78 -1.84 6.26
CA VAL A 3 -2.52 -2.02 7.70
C VAL A 3 -1.59 -3.21 7.87
N ILE A 4 -0.53 -3.05 8.64
CA ILE A 4 0.52 -4.06 8.77
C ILE A 4 0.62 -4.49 10.23
N ARG A 5 0.41 -5.79 10.51
CA ARG A 5 0.60 -6.38 11.83
C ARG A 5 2.06 -6.74 12.03
N LEU A 6 2.66 -6.16 13.08
CA LEU A 6 4.03 -6.42 13.47
C LEU A 6 4.12 -7.61 14.44
N PRO A 7 5.30 -8.24 14.59
CA PRO A 7 5.50 -9.40 15.47
C PRO A 7 5.26 -9.10 16.96
N ASP A 8 5.39 -7.83 17.37
CA ASP A 8 5.17 -7.38 18.75
C ASP A 8 3.68 -7.14 19.07
N GLY A 9 2.79 -7.38 18.11
CA GLY A 9 1.34 -7.19 18.25
C GLY A 9 0.86 -5.77 17.98
N THR A 10 1.73 -4.83 17.59
CA THR A 10 1.30 -3.50 17.14
C THR A 10 0.87 -3.53 15.67
N LEU A 11 0.06 -2.53 15.26
CA LEU A 11 -0.34 -2.33 13.87
C LEU A 11 0.29 -1.04 13.34
N ARG A 12 0.95 -1.10 12.18
CA ARG A 12 1.27 0.08 11.37
C ARG A 12 0.10 0.42 10.49
N VAL A 13 -0.52 1.57 10.77
CA VAL A 13 -1.72 2.06 10.10
C VAL A 13 -1.35 3.24 9.21
N PRO A 14 -1.77 3.25 7.94
CA PRO A 14 -1.50 4.37 7.05
C PRO A 14 -2.31 5.59 7.49
N GLN A 15 -1.64 6.72 7.62
CA GLN A 15 -2.26 8.00 7.95
C GLN A 15 -1.85 9.06 6.94
N SER A 16 -2.83 9.86 6.51
CA SER A 16 -2.61 11.01 5.65
C SER A 16 -2.75 12.30 6.46
N ALA A 17 -1.76 13.17 6.39
CA ALA A 17 -1.89 14.53 6.89
C ALA A 17 -2.57 15.38 5.82
N THR A 18 -3.60 16.14 6.20
CA THR A 18 -4.36 17.01 5.29
C THR A 18 -4.43 18.44 5.81
N THR A 19 -4.52 19.42 4.92
CA THR A 19 -4.86 20.81 5.25
C THR A 19 -6.33 20.92 5.64
N ASP A 20 -6.74 22.01 6.28
CA ASP A 20 -8.16 22.33 6.51
C ASP A 20 -9.01 22.34 5.22
N ASP A 21 -8.42 22.74 4.08
CA ASP A 21 -9.07 22.68 2.76
C ASP A 21 -9.07 21.28 2.11
N GLY A 22 -8.66 20.23 2.83
CA GLY A 22 -8.66 18.84 2.36
C GLY A 22 -7.51 18.42 1.43
N ARG A 23 -6.50 19.26 1.20
CA ARG A 23 -5.31 18.89 0.41
C ARG A 23 -4.38 17.98 1.22
N ILE A 24 -3.88 16.91 0.62
CA ILE A 24 -2.93 16.00 1.27
C ILE A 24 -1.55 16.67 1.35
N LEU A 25 -1.03 16.80 2.57
CA LEU A 25 0.32 17.31 2.88
C LEU A 25 1.36 16.20 2.93
N GLY A 26 0.95 14.98 3.28
CA GLY A 26 1.85 13.84 3.35
C GLY A 26 1.13 12.55 3.70
N GLN A 27 1.80 11.43 3.48
CA GLN A 27 1.35 10.10 3.87
C GLN A 27 2.44 9.42 4.68
N GLY A 28 2.06 8.70 5.72
CA GLY A 28 2.98 7.99 6.59
C GLY A 28 2.29 6.81 7.28
N TYR A 29 3.04 6.13 8.14
CA TYR A 29 2.51 5.11 9.03
C TYR A 29 2.58 5.60 10.47
N VAL A 30 1.55 5.26 11.24
CA VAL A 30 1.55 5.38 12.70
C VAL A 30 1.38 4.00 13.31
N GLU A 31 1.97 3.79 14.48
CA GLU A 31 1.87 2.52 15.20
C GLU A 31 0.78 2.63 16.27
N ILE A 32 -0.16 1.69 16.27
CA ILE A 32 -1.19 1.56 17.30
C ILE A 32 -1.08 0.21 17.99
N GLY A 33 -1.39 0.16 19.28
CA GLY A 33 -1.40 -1.06 20.08
C GLY A 33 -2.81 -1.52 20.43
N PRO A 34 -2.97 -2.68 21.10
CA PRO A 34 -4.27 -3.26 21.46
C PRO A 34 -5.21 -2.38 22.31
N GLY A 35 -4.70 -1.31 22.91
CA GLY A 35 -5.51 -0.36 23.67
C GLY A 35 -6.19 0.72 22.82
N ASP A 36 -5.89 0.79 21.52
CA ASP A 36 -6.51 1.75 20.62
C ASP A 36 -7.94 1.31 20.24
N PRO A 37 -8.94 2.22 20.23
CA PRO A 37 -10.33 1.86 19.92
C PRO A 37 -10.52 1.28 18.52
N ASP A 38 -9.65 1.62 17.57
CA ASP A 38 -9.71 1.09 16.21
C ASP A 38 -8.91 -0.21 16.04
N TYR A 39 -8.19 -0.67 17.06
CA TYR A 39 -7.26 -1.78 16.95
C TYR A 39 -7.92 -3.07 16.45
N ASP A 40 -8.98 -3.54 17.11
CA ASP A 40 -9.61 -4.83 16.76
C ASP A 40 -10.21 -4.82 15.34
N ARG A 41 -10.78 -3.66 14.94
CA ARG A 41 -11.30 -3.47 13.59
C ARG A 41 -10.17 -3.56 12.57
N LEU A 42 -9.08 -2.83 12.79
CA LEU A 42 -7.94 -2.78 11.88
C LEU A 42 -7.14 -4.08 11.88
N LEU A 43 -7.12 -4.82 12.99
CA LEU A 43 -6.49 -6.13 13.11
C LEU A 43 -7.12 -7.13 12.13
N GLY A 44 -8.45 -7.12 11.99
CA GLY A 44 -9.16 -7.98 11.04
C GLY A 44 -8.84 -7.71 9.57
N GLU A 45 -8.39 -6.49 9.26
CA GLU A 45 -8.00 -6.06 7.91
C GLU A 45 -6.48 -6.03 7.71
N SER A 46 -5.71 -6.39 8.74
CA SER A 46 -4.25 -6.30 8.73
C SER A 46 -3.60 -7.42 7.93
N LEU A 47 -2.46 -7.09 7.31
CA LEU A 47 -1.55 -8.05 6.71
C LEU A 47 -0.30 -8.19 7.57
N THR A 48 0.29 -9.38 7.61
CA THR A 48 1.64 -9.56 8.13
C THR A 48 2.68 -8.93 7.18
N GLU A 49 3.88 -8.71 7.69
CA GLU A 49 5.00 -8.23 6.88
C GLU A 49 5.34 -9.16 5.71
N GLU A 50 5.19 -10.48 5.91
CA GLU A 50 5.42 -11.49 4.88
C GLU A 50 4.37 -11.41 3.77
N GLU A 51 3.09 -11.36 4.12
CA GLU A 51 1.99 -11.21 3.15
C GLU A 51 2.11 -9.90 2.35
N LEU A 52 2.56 -8.82 3.01
CA LEU A 52 2.84 -7.56 2.32
C LEU A 52 4.02 -7.69 1.34
N ALA A 53 5.08 -8.39 1.74
CA ALA A 53 6.24 -8.61 0.88
C ALA A 53 5.87 -9.44 -0.36
N GLU A 54 5.01 -10.46 -0.20
CA GLU A 54 4.47 -11.24 -1.30
C GLU A 54 3.64 -10.38 -2.25
N LYS A 55 2.69 -9.57 -1.73
CA LYS A 55 1.91 -8.64 -2.55
C LYS A 55 2.79 -7.66 -3.32
N ARG A 56 3.87 -7.17 -2.70
CA ARG A 56 4.85 -6.29 -3.37
C ARG A 56 5.67 -6.98 -4.45
N ARG A 57 5.88 -8.30 -4.35
CA ARG A 57 6.48 -9.07 -5.45
C ARG A 57 5.50 -9.20 -6.60
N LEU A 58 4.28 -9.66 -6.32
CA LEU A 58 3.22 -9.81 -7.32
C LEU A 58 2.93 -8.51 -8.08
N TRP A 59 2.91 -7.37 -7.38
CA TRP A 59 2.75 -6.07 -8.02
C TRP A 59 3.90 -5.72 -8.96
N ARG A 60 5.16 -5.98 -8.57
CA ARG A 60 6.31 -5.71 -9.44
C ARG A 60 6.32 -6.62 -10.66
N ASP A 61 6.00 -7.89 -10.49
CA ASP A 61 5.95 -8.85 -11.58
C ASP A 61 4.82 -8.50 -12.57
N GLY A 62 3.67 -8.04 -12.05
CA GLY A 62 2.57 -7.53 -12.86
C GLY A 62 2.88 -6.20 -13.57
N ASP A 63 3.63 -5.30 -12.92
CA ASP A 63 4.08 -4.04 -13.51
C ASP A 63 5.06 -4.28 -14.67
N GLU A 64 5.96 -5.26 -14.56
CA GLU A 64 6.86 -5.65 -15.66
C GLU A 64 6.08 -6.19 -16.86
N ALA A 65 5.06 -7.01 -16.61
CA ALA A 65 4.18 -7.51 -17.66
C ALA A 65 3.42 -6.37 -18.35
N LEU A 66 2.86 -5.44 -17.57
CA LEU A 66 2.14 -4.28 -18.10
C LEU A 66 3.06 -3.35 -18.89
N LEU A 67 4.30 -3.15 -18.43
CA LEU A 67 5.31 -2.36 -19.14
C LEU A 67 5.64 -2.98 -20.49
N ARG A 68 5.80 -4.30 -20.55
CA ARG A 68 6.04 -5.02 -21.82
C ARG A 68 4.87 -4.84 -22.79
N GLU A 69 3.63 -5.04 -22.33
CA GLU A 69 2.44 -4.84 -23.16
C GLU A 69 2.36 -3.40 -23.70
N PHE A 70 2.73 -2.42 -22.88
CA PHE A 70 2.78 -1.02 -23.30
C PHE A 70 3.88 -0.75 -24.33
N GLU A 71 5.07 -1.35 -24.20
CA GLU A 71 6.13 -1.24 -25.19
C GLU A 71 5.75 -1.90 -26.54
N GLU A 72 5.11 -3.06 -26.50
CA GLU A 72 4.57 -3.73 -27.69
C GLU A 72 3.49 -2.87 -28.35
N TRP A 73 2.57 -2.30 -27.57
CA TRP A 73 1.57 -1.37 -28.08
C TRP A 73 2.21 -0.14 -28.74
N LYS A 74 3.18 0.52 -28.11
CA LYS A 74 3.91 1.65 -28.72
C LYS A 74 4.57 1.27 -30.05
N ALA A 75 5.17 0.09 -30.14
CA ALA A 75 5.80 -0.39 -31.38
C ALA A 75 4.79 -0.63 -32.51
N THR A 76 3.50 -0.80 -32.17
CA THR A 76 2.41 -0.93 -33.15
C THR A 76 1.77 0.40 -33.54
N GLN A 77 2.06 1.48 -32.82
CA GLN A 77 1.61 2.81 -33.18
C GLN A 77 2.57 3.42 -34.21
N PRO A 78 2.12 3.86 -35.40
CA PRO A 78 2.94 4.69 -36.27
C PRO A 78 3.20 6.03 -35.58
N GLU A 79 4.46 6.48 -35.57
CA GLU A 79 4.82 7.83 -35.15
C GLU A 79 4.19 8.82 -36.17
N ASP A 80 3.14 9.53 -35.77
CA ASP A 80 2.59 10.71 -36.47
C ASP A 80 3.40 11.98 -36.10
#